data_AF-A0A1I8GVK6-F1
#
_entry.id   AF-A0A1I8GVK6-F1
#
_cell.length_a   1.000
_cell.length_b   1.000
_cell.length_c   1.000
_cell.angle_alpha   90.00
_cell.angle_beta   90.00
_cell.angle_gamma   90.00
#
_symmetry.space_group_name_H-M   'P 1'
#
loop_
_entity.id
_entity.type
_entity.pdbx_description
1 polymer ?
#
loop_
_entity_poly.entity_id
_entity_poly.type
_entity_poly.pdbx_seq_one_letter_code
_entity_poly.pdbx_strand_id
1 'polypeptide(L)'
;MYASRARYHEMMNSIKEFIKIHDVPRELGERVMDYVTSSWAVTKGIDTTKVLNYCPKDMKADLSVHLNRKVFNEHPAFRLASDGCLRSLAINFSTVHTAPGDLIFHQGESLDQLCFVVSGSLEVIQDDEVVAIL
;
A
#
# COMPACT_ATOMS: atom_id res chain seq x y z
N MET A 1 -7.38 -2.32 23.83
CA MET A 1 -6.66 -1.04 23.62
C MET A 1 -5.15 -1.17 23.88
N TYR A 2 -4.71 -1.76 25.00
CA TYR A 2 -3.28 -1.94 25.32
C TYR A 2 -2.50 -2.87 24.37
N ALA A 3 -3.10 -3.96 23.89
CA ALA A 3 -2.41 -4.93 23.04
C ALA A 3 -1.96 -4.36 21.68
N SER A 4 -2.74 -3.45 21.07
CA SER A 4 -2.35 -2.83 19.79
C SER A 4 -1.17 -1.88 19.97
N ARG A 5 -1.18 -1.06 21.04
CA ARG A 5 -0.08 -0.16 21.37
C ARG A 5 1.21 -0.93 21.74
N ALA A 6 1.09 -2.05 22.45
CA ALA A 6 2.23 -2.90 22.78
C ALA A 6 2.90 -3.48 21.51
N ARG A 7 2.11 -4.04 20.57
CA ARG A 7 2.62 -4.55 19.29
C ARG A 7 3.30 -3.46 18.47
N TYR A 8 2.72 -2.27 18.42
CA TYR A 8 3.35 -1.13 17.76
C TYR A 8 4.72 -0.82 18.35
N HIS A 9 4.80 -0.69 19.69
CA HIS A 9 6.07 -0.40 20.35
C HIS A 9 7.12 -1.49 20.14
N GLU A 10 6.72 -2.76 20.20
CA GLU A 10 7.60 -3.90 19.92
C GLU A 10 8.16 -3.83 18.50
N MET A 11 7.29 -3.68 17.49
CA MET A 11 7.70 -3.54 16.09
C MET A 11 8.65 -2.35 15.89
N MET A 12 8.32 -1.18 16.46
CA MET A 12 9.15 0.02 16.34
C MET A 12 10.53 -0.17 17.00
N ASN A 13 10.61 -0.91 18.11
CA ASN A 13 11.88 -1.21 18.75
C ASN A 13 12.74 -2.14 17.87
N SER A 14 12.14 -3.19 17.30
CA SER A 14 12.84 -4.10 16.39
C SER A 14 13.41 -3.37 15.16
N ILE A 15 12.68 -2.40 14.61
CA ILE A 15 13.15 -1.62 13.45
C ILE A 15 14.30 -0.69 13.84
N LYS A 16 14.20 -0.01 14.98
CA LYS A 16 15.30 0.83 15.49
C LYS A 16 16.57 0.00 15.72
N GLU A 17 16.41 -1.18 16.30
CA GLU A 17 17.51 -2.10 16.53
C GLU A 17 18.12 -2.59 15.21
N PHE A 18 17.30 -2.94 14.22
CA PHE A 18 17.76 -3.31 12.88
C PHE A 18 18.57 -2.18 12.22
N ILE A 19 18.04 -0.95 12.22
CA ILE A 19 18.73 0.24 11.69
C ILE A 19 20.11 0.42 12.34
N LYS A 20 20.17 0.24 13.67
CA LYS A 20 21.40 0.37 14.45
C LYS A 20 22.41 -0.75 14.18
N ILE A 21 21.97 -2.00 14.14
CA ILE A 21 22.84 -3.18 13.95
C ILE A 21 23.47 -3.18 12.56
N HIS A 22 22.76 -2.67 11.57
CA HIS A 22 23.21 -2.67 10.18
C HIS A 22 23.82 -1.34 9.72
N ASP A 23 24.10 -0.41 10.65
CA ASP A 23 24.68 0.92 10.36
C ASP A 23 23.96 1.64 9.19
N VAL A 24 22.63 1.54 9.16
CA VAL A 24 21.81 2.12 8.09
C VAL A 24 22.00 3.64 8.08
N PRO A 25 22.24 4.27 6.91
CA PRO A 25 22.39 5.72 6.82
C PRO A 25 21.22 6.45 7.47
N ARG A 26 21.50 7.52 8.22
CA ARG A 26 20.49 8.24 9.02
C ARG A 26 19.25 8.61 8.20
N GLU A 27 19.43 9.13 7.00
CA GLU A 27 18.33 9.55 6.11
C GLU A 27 17.44 8.38 5.71
N LEU A 28 18.02 7.21 5.40
CA LEU A 28 17.26 6.00 5.08
C LEU A 28 16.55 5.46 6.34
N GLY A 29 17.22 5.48 7.49
CA GLY A 29 16.63 5.05 8.76
C GLY A 29 15.42 5.90 9.16
N GLU A 30 15.50 7.22 9.03
CA GLU A 30 14.40 8.15 9.28
C GLU A 30 13.22 7.87 8.33
N ARG A 31 13.48 7.69 7.03
CA ARG A 31 12.45 7.34 6.04
C ARG A 31 11.74 6.02 6.36
N VAL A 32 12.49 4.97 6.73
CA VAL A 32 11.91 3.68 7.13
C VAL A 32 10.99 3.84 8.35
N MET A 33 11.41 4.63 9.34
CA MET A 33 10.63 4.88 10.55
C MET A 33 9.34 5.64 10.27
N ASP A 34 9.38 6.63 9.40
CA ASP A 34 8.20 7.42 8.99
C ASP A 34 7.22 6.58 8.16
N TYR A 35 7.73 5.76 7.23
CA TYR A 35 6.92 4.80 6.47
C TYR A 35 6.18 3.83 7.40
N VAL A 36 6.87 3.24 8.37
CA VAL A 36 6.23 2.28 9.29
C VAL A 36 5.19 2.96 10.17
N THR A 37 5.50 4.16 10.67
CA THR A 37 4.59 4.94 11.51
C THR A 37 3.30 5.30 10.77
N SER A 38 3.44 5.79 9.53
CA SER A 38 2.31 6.14 8.68
C SER A 38 1.49 4.92 8.25
N SER A 39 2.15 3.84 7.84
CA SER A 39 1.50 2.57 7.49
C SER A 39 0.72 1.99 8.67
N TRP A 40 1.26 2.05 9.90
CA TRP A 40 0.52 1.64 11.10
C TRP A 40 -0.68 2.53 11.38
N ALA A 41 -0.56 3.84 11.17
CA ALA A 41 -1.67 4.76 11.36
C ALA A 41 -2.88 4.43 10.47
N VAL A 42 -2.63 3.88 9.27
CA VAL A 42 -3.67 3.47 8.32
C VAL A 42 -4.15 2.04 8.58
N THR A 43 -3.24 1.07 8.61
CA THR A 43 -3.57 -0.37 8.72
C THR A 43 -3.96 -0.81 10.12
N LYS A 44 -3.60 -0.02 11.15
CA LYS A 44 -3.71 -0.37 12.57
C LYS A 44 -3.05 -1.71 12.92
N GLY A 45 -2.04 -2.12 12.13
CA GLY A 45 -1.32 -3.38 12.29
C GLY A 45 -2.09 -4.61 11.82
N ILE A 46 -3.11 -4.43 10.96
CA ILE A 46 -3.85 -5.54 10.35
C ILE A 46 -3.22 -5.89 9.00
N ASP A 47 -2.71 -7.11 8.89
CA ASP A 47 -2.33 -7.71 7.61
C ASP A 47 -3.60 -8.15 6.88
N THR A 48 -4.07 -7.31 5.95
CA THR A 48 -5.29 -7.56 5.18
C THR A 48 -5.21 -8.85 4.37
N THR A 49 -4.07 -9.15 3.76
CA THR A 49 -3.87 -10.36 2.96
C THR A 49 -4.03 -11.61 3.82
N LYS A 50 -3.42 -11.61 5.01
CA LYS A 50 -3.55 -12.70 5.97
C LYS A 50 -4.98 -12.87 6.44
N VAL A 51 -5.69 -11.78 6.74
CA VAL A 51 -7.10 -11.83 7.16
C VAL A 51 -7.98 -12.42 6.05
N LEU A 52 -7.82 -11.95 4.81
CA LEU A 52 -8.57 -12.44 3.66
C LEU A 52 -8.33 -13.92 3.38
N ASN A 53 -7.14 -14.44 3.70
CA ASN A 53 -6.81 -15.86 3.54
C ASN A 53 -7.46 -16.78 4.58
N TYR A 54 -8.05 -16.25 5.65
CA TYR A 54 -8.92 -17.04 6.55
C TYR A 54 -10.32 -17.24 5.98
N CYS A 55 -10.72 -16.44 4.98
CA CYS A 55 -12.05 -16.50 4.39
C CYS A 55 -12.11 -17.52 3.23
N PRO A 56 -13.22 -18.24 3.06
CA PRO A 56 -13.49 -19.00 1.84
C PRO A 56 -13.44 -18.11 0.59
N LYS A 57 -13.16 -18.71 -0.57
CA LYS A 57 -12.99 -18.00 -1.86
C LYS A 57 -14.11 -16.99 -2.15
N ASP A 58 -15.35 -17.38 -1.89
CA ASP A 58 -16.54 -16.56 -2.14
C ASP A 58 -16.57 -15.29 -1.28
N MET A 59 -16.40 -15.43 0.04
CA MET A 59 -16.31 -14.31 0.98
C MET A 59 -15.08 -13.44 0.74
N LYS A 60 -13.93 -14.05 0.41
CA LYS A 60 -12.71 -13.32 0.06
C LYS A 60 -12.94 -12.41 -1.14
N ALA A 61 -13.65 -12.88 -2.17
CA ALA A 61 -13.96 -12.07 -3.34
C ALA A 61 -14.87 -10.89 -2.97
N ASP A 62 -15.92 -11.09 -2.18
CA ASP A 62 -16.81 -10.02 -1.75
C ASP A 62 -16.10 -8.96 -0.90
N LEU A 63 -15.29 -9.39 0.06
CA LEU A 63 -14.47 -8.48 0.85
C LEU A 63 -13.47 -7.73 -0.02
N SER A 64 -12.84 -8.39 -0.99
CA SER A 64 -11.89 -7.75 -1.90
C SER A 64 -12.58 -6.70 -2.78
N VAL A 65 -13.79 -6.98 -3.28
CA VAL A 65 -14.58 -5.99 -4.04
C VAL A 65 -14.92 -4.80 -3.15
N HIS A 66 -15.33 -5.04 -1.91
CA HIS A 66 -15.63 -3.97 -0.97
C HIS A 66 -14.41 -3.09 -0.66
N LEU A 67 -13.25 -3.68 -0.43
CA LEU A 67 -12.01 -2.95 -0.14
C LEU A 67 -11.57 -2.08 -1.33
N ASN A 68 -11.74 -2.58 -2.55
CA ASN A 68 -11.37 -1.89 -3.79
C ASN A 68 -12.50 -1.05 -4.42
N ARG A 69 -13.63 -0.90 -3.71
CA ARG A 69 -14.85 -0.25 -4.26
C ARG A 69 -14.64 1.16 -4.79
N LYS A 70 -13.70 1.92 -4.23
CA LYS A 70 -13.38 3.26 -4.73
C LYS A 70 -12.87 3.19 -6.16
N VAL A 71 -11.91 2.30 -6.44
CA VAL A 71 -11.37 2.10 -7.79
C VAL A 71 -12.48 1.62 -8.74
N PHE A 72 -13.25 0.61 -8.34
CA PHE A 72 -14.27 0.03 -9.22
C PHE A 72 -15.45 0.95 -9.50
N ASN A 73 -15.81 1.84 -8.56
CA ASN A 73 -16.93 2.74 -8.73
C ASN A 73 -16.54 4.08 -9.36
N GLU A 74 -15.33 4.58 -9.10
CA GLU A 74 -14.91 5.92 -9.52
C GLU A 74 -14.14 5.90 -10.86
N HIS A 75 -13.44 4.81 -11.17
CA HIS A 75 -12.61 4.75 -12.37
C HIS A 75 -13.38 4.26 -13.61
N PRO A 76 -13.40 5.01 -14.73
CA PRO A 76 -14.17 4.66 -15.93
C PRO A 76 -13.85 3.28 -16.53
N ALA A 77 -12.62 2.80 -16.32
CA ALA A 77 -12.16 1.50 -16.82
C ALA A 77 -13.01 0.31 -16.35
N PHE A 78 -13.69 0.42 -15.20
CA PHE A 78 -14.48 -0.67 -14.63
C PHE A 78 -15.99 -0.50 -14.80
N ARG A 79 -16.46 0.58 -15.46
CA ARG A 79 -17.89 0.91 -15.58
C ARG A 79 -18.74 -0.19 -16.22
N LEU A 80 -18.15 -0.97 -17.13
CA LEU A 80 -18.83 -2.06 -17.85
C LEU A 80 -18.42 -3.45 -17.34
N ALA A 81 -17.63 -3.53 -16.27
CA ALA A 81 -17.23 -4.81 -15.70
C ALA A 81 -18.44 -5.47 -15.03
N SER A 82 -18.67 -6.76 -15.33
CA SER A 82 -19.68 -7.55 -14.63
C SER A 82 -19.25 -7.86 -13.20
N ASP A 83 -20.20 -8.22 -12.34
CA ASP A 83 -19.90 -8.62 -10.95
C ASP A 83 -18.89 -9.77 -10.88
N GLY A 84 -19.02 -10.76 -11.78
CA GLY A 84 -18.06 -11.86 -11.89
C GLY A 84 -16.65 -11.37 -12.25
N CYS A 85 -16.55 -10.40 -13.16
CA CYS A 85 -15.29 -9.79 -13.55
C CYS A 85 -14.66 -9.01 -12.37
N LEU A 86 -15.45 -8.19 -11.68
CA LEU A 86 -14.98 -7.43 -10.51
C LEU A 86 -14.50 -8.36 -9.40
N ARG A 87 -15.23 -9.45 -9.11
CA ARG A 87 -14.81 -10.46 -8.13
C ARG A 87 -13.48 -11.12 -8.51
N SER A 88 -13.30 -11.46 -9.78
CA SER A 88 -12.06 -12.04 -10.29
C SER A 88 -10.89 -11.05 -10.29
N LEU A 89 -11.14 -9.77 -10.54
CA LEU A 89 -10.11 -8.72 -10.50
C LEU A 89 -9.72 -8.41 -9.05
N ALA A 90 -10.71 -8.21 -8.18
CA ALA A 90 -10.51 -7.71 -6.82
C ALA A 90 -9.54 -8.55 -5.98
N ILE A 91 -9.54 -9.87 -6.16
CA ILE A 91 -8.65 -10.77 -5.43
C ILE A 91 -7.17 -10.60 -5.82
N ASN A 92 -6.88 -9.95 -6.94
CA ASN A 92 -5.54 -9.65 -7.44
C ASN A 92 -5.11 -8.21 -7.17
N PHE A 93 -5.99 -7.38 -6.60
CA PHE A 93 -5.64 -6.02 -6.20
C PHE A 93 -4.96 -6.02 -4.83
N SER A 94 -3.93 -5.20 -4.69
CA SER A 94 -3.30 -4.86 -3.42
C SER A 94 -3.40 -3.36 -3.19
N THR A 95 -3.77 -2.96 -1.98
CA THR A 95 -3.70 -1.56 -1.56
C THR A 95 -2.29 -1.31 -1.04
N VAL A 96 -1.59 -0.37 -1.68
CA VAL A 96 -0.26 0.08 -1.26
C VAL A 96 -0.38 1.47 -0.64
N HIS A 97 0.40 1.72 0.39
CA HIS A 97 0.57 3.04 1.00
C HIS A 97 2.00 3.49 0.79
N THR A 98 2.19 4.74 0.41
CA THR A 98 3.49 5.33 0.11
C THR A 98 3.63 6.62 0.92
N ALA A 99 4.81 6.89 1.47
CA ALA A 99 5.07 8.13 2.19
C ALA A 99 5.39 9.27 1.21
N PRO A 100 5.15 10.54 1.57
CA PRO A 100 5.57 11.67 0.75
C PRO A 100 7.08 11.62 0.44
N GLY A 101 7.44 11.79 -0.83
CA GLY A 101 8.83 11.75 -1.30
C GLY A 101 9.37 10.35 -1.62
N ASP A 102 8.60 9.28 -1.35
CA ASP A 102 8.96 7.94 -1.84
C ASP A 102 8.58 7.79 -3.31
N LEU A 103 9.51 7.22 -4.09
CA LEU A 103 9.28 6.86 -5.49
C LEU A 103 8.57 5.51 -5.54
N ILE A 104 7.46 5.44 -6.26
CA ILE A 104 6.77 4.18 -6.54
C ILE A 104 7.48 3.45 -7.67
N PHE A 105 7.89 4.21 -8.69
CA PHE A 105 8.60 3.69 -9.84
C PHE A 105 9.90 4.46 -10.10
N HIS A 106 10.93 3.77 -10.57
CA HIS A 106 12.24 4.28 -10.93
C HIS A 106 12.46 4.30 -12.45
N GLN A 107 13.18 5.31 -12.94
CA GLN A 107 13.54 5.39 -14.34
C GLN A 107 14.36 4.17 -14.77
N GLY A 108 13.92 3.52 -15.85
CA GLY A 108 14.59 2.35 -16.43
C GLY A 108 14.20 1.00 -15.83
N GLU A 109 13.30 0.96 -14.85
CA GLU A 109 12.79 -0.30 -14.33
C GLU A 109 11.69 -0.91 -15.22
N SER A 110 11.48 -2.22 -15.09
CA SER A 110 10.39 -2.92 -15.77
C SER A 110 9.07 -2.68 -15.04
N LEU A 111 8.05 -2.22 -15.76
CA LEU A 111 6.71 -2.07 -15.22
C LEU A 111 5.98 -3.41 -15.25
N ASP A 112 5.76 -4.00 -14.07
CA ASP A 112 5.01 -5.24 -13.86
C ASP A 112 3.65 -5.01 -13.17
N GLN A 113 3.38 -3.76 -12.76
CA GLN A 113 2.20 -3.37 -11.99
C GLN A 113 1.49 -2.18 -12.62
N LEU A 114 0.16 -2.17 -12.49
CA LEU A 114 -0.70 -1.05 -12.82
C LEU A 114 -1.30 -0.51 -11.52
N CYS A 115 -1.15 0.78 -11.26
CA CYS A 115 -1.63 1.42 -10.05
C CYS A 115 -2.83 2.33 -10.34
N PHE A 116 -3.75 2.42 -9.38
CA PHE A 116 -4.85 3.37 -9.38
C PHE A 116 -4.70 4.29 -8.15
N VAL A 117 -4.60 5.59 -8.36
CA VAL A 117 -4.50 6.56 -7.27
C VAL A 117 -5.88 6.76 -6.65
N VAL A 118 -6.05 6.30 -5.41
CA VAL A 118 -7.33 6.37 -4.67
C VAL A 118 -7.37 7.57 -3.71
N SER A 119 -6.20 8.05 -3.28
CA SER A 119 -6.05 9.18 -2.36
C SER A 119 -4.63 9.71 -2.42
N GLY A 120 -4.48 11.03 -2.37
CA GLY A 120 -3.20 11.72 -2.51
C GLY A 120 -2.96 12.21 -3.93
N SER A 121 -1.74 12.66 -4.18
CA SER A 121 -1.27 13.07 -5.51
C SER A 121 0.10 12.46 -5.78
N LEU A 122 0.38 12.20 -7.05
CA LEU A 122 1.69 11.72 -7.49
C LEU A 122 2.29 12.69 -8.50
N GLU A 123 3.61 12.79 -8.49
CA GLU A 123 4.37 13.52 -9.49
C GLU A 123 5.09 12.51 -10.38
N VAL A 124 5.02 12.72 -11.69
CA VAL A 124 5.82 11.98 -12.67
C VAL A 124 7.00 12.85 -13.03
N ILE A 125 8.20 12.38 -12.71
CA ILE A 125 9.46 13.09 -12.93
C ILE A 125 10.22 12.40 -14.07
N GLN A 126 10.64 13.17 -15.06
CA GLN A 126 11.48 12.72 -16.15
C GLN A 126 12.59 13.76 -16.39
N ASP A 127 13.84 13.31 -16.45
CA ASP A 127 15.02 14.17 -16.67
C ASP A 127 15.08 15.37 -15.69
N ASP A 128 14.85 15.08 -14.39
CA ASP A 128 14.78 16.04 -13.28
C ASP A 128 13.66 17.09 -13.37
N GLU A 129 12.71 16.94 -14.30
CA GLU A 129 11.58 17.84 -14.49
C GLU A 129 10.24 17.12 -14.22
N VAL A 130 9.27 17.84 -13.63
CA VAL A 130 7.92 17.31 -13.39
C VAL A 130 7.12 17.38 -14.70
N VAL A 131 6.79 16.22 -15.26
CA VAL A 131 6.06 16.12 -16.54
C VAL A 131 4.56 15.90 -16.35
N ALA A 132 4.12 15.39 -15.20
CA ALA A 132 2.70 15.24 -14.87
C ALA A 132 2.45 15.23 -13.36
N ILE A 133 1.22 15.60 -12.98
CA ILE A 133 0.68 15.45 -11.62
C ILE A 133 -0.61 14.63 -11.75
N LEU A 134 -0.71 13.55 -10.97
CA LEU A 134 -1.83 12.60 -10.95
C LEU A 134 -2.61 12.68 -9.64
#